data_AF-A0A931GTL3-F1
#
_entry.id   AF-A0A931GTL3-F1
#
_cell.length_a   1.000
_cell.length_b   1.000
_cell.length_c   1.000
_cell.angle_alpha   90.00
_cell.angle_beta   90.00
_cell.angle_gamma   90.00
#
_symmetry.space_group_name_H-M   'P 1'
#
loop_
_entity.id
_entity.type
_entity.pdbx_description
1 polymer ?
#
loop_
_entity_poly.entity_id
_entity_poly.type
_entity_poly.pdbx_seq_one_letter_code
_entity_poly.pdbx_strand_id
1 'polypeptide(L)'
;MLVPDAVFVHGDVTTVEFAPASFNAVVAMYALIHIPWEQQRALLERIVAWLRPGGWFLGTMGHRAWTGIDDDGSAGGGHVVEPHGRRRHQPALDHSVWSDRPG
;
A
#
# COMPACT_ATOMS: atom_id res chain seq x y z
N MET A 1 9.64 -19.73 -0.35
CA MET A 1 8.39 -20.15 -1.04
C MET A 1 8.47 -19.56 -2.43
N LEU A 2 8.50 -20.39 -3.48
CA LEU A 2 8.54 -19.93 -4.87
C LEU A 2 7.20 -20.25 -5.53
N VAL A 3 6.70 -19.32 -6.32
CA VAL A 3 5.50 -19.48 -7.16
C VAL A 3 5.98 -19.49 -8.62
N PRO A 4 6.46 -20.64 -9.13
CA PRO A 4 7.21 -20.71 -10.39
C PRO A 4 6.37 -20.30 -11.61
N ASP A 5 5.05 -20.47 -11.55
CA ASP A 5 4.12 -20.09 -12.63
C ASP A 5 3.59 -18.66 -12.49
N ALA A 6 4.00 -17.92 -11.44
CA ALA A 6 3.54 -16.55 -11.25
C ALA A 6 4.25 -15.59 -12.19
N VAL A 7 3.47 -14.69 -12.79
CA VAL A 7 3.98 -13.54 -13.52
C VAL A 7 4.00 -12.34 -12.57
N PHE A 8 5.18 -11.76 -12.36
CA PHE A 8 5.34 -10.55 -11.57
C PHE A 8 5.35 -9.34 -12.48
N VAL A 9 4.46 -8.39 -12.21
CA VAL A 9 4.38 -7.12 -12.93
C VAL A 9 4.77 -6.02 -11.97
N HIS A 10 5.82 -5.28 -12.31
CA HIS A 10 6.21 -4.07 -11.59
C HIS A 10 5.56 -2.86 -12.27
N GLY A 11 4.74 -2.12 -11.54
CA GLY A 11 4.05 -0.94 -12.05
C GLY A 11 3.16 -0.29 -11.01
N ASP A 12 2.60 0.87 -11.37
CA ASP A 12 1.60 1.55 -10.57
C ASP A 12 0.22 0.91 -10.79
N VAL A 13 -0.35 0.37 -9.70
CA VAL A 13 -1.67 -0.26 -9.73
C VAL A 13 -2.78 0.73 -10.11
N THR A 14 -2.57 2.03 -9.91
CA THR A 14 -3.54 3.07 -10.28
C THR A 14 -3.56 3.35 -11.78
N THR A 15 -2.60 2.84 -12.56
CA THR A 15 -2.55 3.03 -14.02
C THR A 15 -2.42 1.72 -14.80
N VAL A 16 -2.23 0.58 -14.13
CA VAL A 16 -2.11 -0.72 -14.80
C VAL A 16 -3.39 -1.06 -15.58
N GLU A 17 -3.21 -1.73 -16.71
CA GLU A 17 -4.30 -2.21 -17.56
C GLU A 17 -4.16 -3.71 -17.80
N PHE A 18 -5.29 -4.40 -17.70
CA PHE A 18 -5.44 -5.80 -18.08
C PHE A 18 -6.64 -5.93 -19.00
N ALA A 19 -6.63 -6.97 -19.84
CA ALA A 19 -7.76 -7.24 -20.71
C ALA A 19 -9.03 -7.54 -19.87
N PRO A 20 -10.23 -7.15 -20.34
CA PRO A 20 -11.47 -7.48 -19.66
C PRO A 20 -11.64 -9.00 -19.47
N ALA A 21 -12.31 -9.41 -18.39
CA ALA A 21 -12.61 -10.82 -18.11
C ALA A 21 -11.38 -11.76 -18.14
N SER A 22 -10.22 -11.27 -17.68
CA SER A 22 -8.98 -12.04 -17.63
C SER A 22 -8.83 -12.86 -16.35
N PHE A 23 -9.37 -12.38 -15.22
CA PHE A 23 -9.13 -12.98 -13.92
C PHE A 23 -10.37 -13.64 -13.35
N ASN A 24 -10.18 -14.81 -12.72
CA ASN A 24 -11.21 -15.45 -11.91
C ASN A 24 -11.32 -14.82 -10.52
N ALA A 25 -10.23 -14.25 -10.01
CA ALA A 25 -10.22 -13.52 -8.76
C ALA A 25 -9.14 -12.44 -8.75
N VAL A 26 -9.39 -11.37 -8.02
CA VAL A 26 -8.42 -10.31 -7.72
C VAL A 26 -8.33 -10.14 -6.20
N VAL A 27 -7.11 -10.10 -5.68
CA VAL A 27 -6.84 -9.97 -4.24
C VAL A 27 -5.94 -8.76 -4.00
N ALA A 28 -6.40 -7.82 -3.17
CA ALA A 28 -5.66 -6.61 -2.80
C ALA A 28 -5.54 -6.49 -1.28
N MET A 29 -4.50 -7.12 -0.72
CA MET A 29 -4.23 -7.12 0.71
C MET A 29 -3.32 -5.96 1.10
N TYR A 30 -3.82 -5.07 1.95
CA TYR A 30 -3.14 -3.89 2.50
C TYR A 30 -2.59 -2.90 1.45
N ALA A 31 -3.06 -2.99 0.21
CA ALA A 31 -2.62 -2.13 -0.88
C ALA A 31 -3.53 -0.90 -1.08
N LEU A 32 -4.85 -1.10 -1.12
CA LEU A 32 -5.79 -0.04 -1.46
C LEU A 32 -5.80 1.11 -0.45
N ILE A 33 -5.49 0.81 0.82
CA ILE A 33 -5.44 1.80 1.91
C ILE A 33 -4.38 2.90 1.71
N HIS A 34 -3.44 2.72 0.79
CA HIS A 34 -2.42 3.71 0.45
C HIS A 34 -2.77 4.57 -0.78
N ILE A 35 -3.90 4.30 -1.43
CA ILE A 35 -4.32 4.99 -2.64
C ILE A 35 -5.36 6.05 -2.25
N PRO A 36 -5.30 7.28 -2.78
CA PRO A 36 -6.34 8.27 -2.55
C PRO A 36 -7.72 7.77 -3.00
N TRP A 37 -8.78 8.17 -2.30
CA TRP A 37 -10.15 7.67 -2.55
C TRP A 37 -10.60 7.77 -4.02
N GLU A 38 -10.35 8.90 -4.69
CA GLU A 38 -10.74 9.08 -6.11
C GLU A 38 -10.06 8.05 -7.03
N GLN A 39 -8.80 7.72 -6.75
CA GLN A 39 -8.05 6.72 -7.49
C GLN A 39 -8.48 5.29 -7.12
N GLN A 40 -8.88 5.05 -5.86
CA GLN A 40 -9.45 3.77 -5.45
C GLN A 40 -10.74 3.46 -6.21
N ARG A 41 -11.64 4.45 -6.36
CA ARG A 41 -12.88 4.29 -7.12
C ARG A 41 -12.60 3.83 -8.56
N ALA A 42 -11.75 4.56 -9.28
CA ALA A 42 -11.38 4.21 -10.65
C ALA A 42 -10.70 2.84 -10.74
N LEU A 43 -9.86 2.49 -9.77
CA LEU A 43 -9.25 1.17 -9.70
C LEU A 43 -10.28 0.05 -9.46
N LEU A 44 -11.25 0.23 -8.57
CA LEU A 44 -12.30 -0.76 -8.32
C LEU A 44 -13.16 -1.01 -9.57
N GLU A 45 -13.49 0.04 -10.32
CA GLU A 45 -14.22 -0.09 -11.60
C GLU A 45 -13.45 -0.94 -12.61
N ARG A 46 -12.13 -0.72 -12.71
CA ARG A 46 -11.26 -1.56 -13.57
C ARG A 46 -11.14 -2.99 -13.04
N ILE A 47 -11.00 -3.19 -11.73
CA ILE A 47 -10.96 -4.55 -11.14
C ILE A 47 -12.21 -5.33 -11.52
N VAL A 48 -13.39 -4.70 -11.44
CA VAL A 48 -14.65 -5.33 -11.88
C VAL A 48 -14.61 -5.69 -13.36
N ALA A 49 -14.08 -4.81 -14.22
CA ALA A 49 -13.95 -5.09 -15.66
C ALA A 49 -12.95 -6.23 -15.96
N TRP A 50 -11.87 -6.35 -15.19
CA TRP A 50 -10.87 -7.42 -15.35
C TRP A 50 -11.40 -8.78 -14.89
N LEU A 51 -12.42 -8.81 -14.03
CA LEU A 51 -13.01 -10.06 -13.55
C LEU A 51 -13.92 -10.70 -14.61
N ARG A 52 -13.81 -12.02 -14.71
CA ARG A 52 -14.76 -12.85 -15.47
C ARG A 52 -16.15 -12.79 -14.83
N PRO A 53 -17.24 -13.03 -15.59
CA PRO A 53 -18.54 -13.25 -14.99
C PRO A 53 -18.48 -14.33 -13.89
N GLY A 54 -18.96 -13.99 -12.68
CA GLY A 54 -18.87 -14.87 -11.50
C GLY A 54 -17.50 -14.86 -10.79
N GLY A 55 -16.59 -13.97 -11.17
CA GLY A 55 -15.29 -13.79 -10.50
C GLY A 55 -15.40 -13.08 -9.15
N TRP A 56 -14.37 -13.24 -8.32
CA TRP A 56 -14.34 -12.74 -6.94
C TRP A 56 -13.34 -11.60 -6.75
N PHE A 57 -13.74 -10.57 -6.00
CA PHE A 57 -12.81 -9.58 -5.48
C PHE A 57 -12.72 -9.69 -3.96
N LEU A 58 -11.50 -9.67 -3.43
CA LEU A 58 -11.22 -9.56 -2.00
C LEU A 58 -10.19 -8.46 -1.76
N GLY A 59 -10.54 -7.47 -0.94
CA GLY A 59 -9.65 -6.36 -0.62
C GLY A 59 -9.79 -5.87 0.80
N THR A 60 -8.71 -5.30 1.34
CA THR A 60 -8.75 -4.51 2.59
C THR A 60 -9.04 -3.05 2.25
N MET A 61 -10.09 -2.48 2.84
CA MET A 61 -10.50 -1.09 2.61
C MET A 61 -10.30 -0.24 3.87
N GLY A 62 -10.02 1.05 3.69
CA GLY A 62 -10.00 2.01 4.79
C GLY A 62 -11.40 2.19 5.37
N HIS A 63 -11.50 2.31 6.69
CA HIS A 63 -12.79 2.57 7.36
C HIS A 63 -13.27 4.02 7.18
N ARG A 64 -12.37 4.94 6.82
CA ARG A 64 -12.66 6.34 6.49
C ARG A 64 -12.09 6.67 5.13
N ALA A 65 -12.73 7.59 4.41
CA ALA A 65 -12.18 8.11 3.16
C ALA A 65 -10.92 8.94 3.47
N TRP A 66 -9.84 8.66 2.72
CA TRP A 66 -8.59 9.41 2.78
C TRP A 66 -8.29 10.00 1.39
N THR A 67 -7.90 11.27 1.36
CA THR A 67 -7.84 12.08 0.13
C THR A 67 -6.47 12.06 -0.55
N GLY A 68 -5.48 11.36 0.02
CA GLY A 68 -4.11 11.40 -0.49
C GLY A 68 -3.19 12.35 0.28
N ILE A 69 -3.77 13.24 1.08
CA ILE A 69 -3.07 14.30 1.79
C ILE A 69 -3.67 14.40 3.20
N ASP A 70 -2.82 14.44 4.20
CA ASP A 70 -3.20 14.67 5.59
C ASP A 70 -3.52 16.15 5.83
N ASP A 71 -4.17 16.47 6.95
CA ASP A 71 -4.62 17.83 7.27
C ASP A 71 -3.46 18.86 7.35
N ASP A 72 -2.22 18.38 7.52
CA ASP A 72 -1.00 19.17 7.53
C ASP A 72 -0.35 19.37 6.14
N GLY A 73 -0.95 18.81 5.08
CA GLY A 73 -0.46 18.91 3.71
C GLY A 73 0.55 17.84 3.30
N SER A 74 0.82 16.83 4.15
CA SER A 74 1.73 15.72 3.83
C SER A 74 1.00 14.53 3.17
N ALA A 75 1.72 13.71 2.37
CA ALA A 75 1.14 12.50 1.78
C ALA A 75 1.13 11.34 2.80
N GLY A 76 0.02 11.18 3.52
CA GLY A 76 -0.18 10.20 4.60
C GLY A 76 -0.36 8.74 4.17
N GLY A 77 0.75 8.03 3.94
CA GLY A 77 0.73 6.56 3.89
C GLY A 77 0.67 5.93 5.28
N GLY A 78 -0.54 5.79 5.85
CA GLY A 78 -0.77 5.01 7.07
C GLY A 78 -0.48 5.77 8.37
N HIS A 79 -1.54 6.03 9.14
CA HIS A 79 -1.43 6.61 10.47
C HIS A 79 -0.74 5.60 11.42
N VAL A 80 0.56 5.76 11.68
CA VAL A 80 1.19 5.11 12.84
C VAL A 80 0.71 5.83 14.07
N VAL A 81 -0.29 5.26 14.74
CA VAL A 81 -0.70 5.73 16.07
C VAL A 81 0.31 5.20 17.07
N GLU A 82 1.27 6.03 17.47
CA GLU A 82 2.11 5.75 18.63
C GLU A 82 1.20 5.60 19.86
N PRO A 83 1.29 4.50 20.64
CA PRO A 83 0.53 4.38 21.86
C PRO A 83 0.96 5.48 22.83
N HIS A 84 -0.03 6.27 23.24
CA HIS A 84 0.10 7.41 24.12
C HIS A 84 0.94 7.09 25.37
N GLY A 85 2.06 7.80 25.53
CA GLY A 85 2.77 7.90 26.81
C GLY A 85 4.04 7.06 26.97
N ARG A 86 5.11 7.38 26.24
CA ARG A 86 6.46 7.28 26.80
C ARG A 86 7.22 8.58 26.53
N ARG A 87 7.35 9.42 27.56
CA ARG A 87 8.44 10.40 27.61
C ARG A 87 9.75 9.64 27.48
N ARG A 88 10.40 9.73 26.32
CA ARG A 88 11.83 9.46 26.22
C ARG A 88 12.56 10.73 26.63
N HIS A 89 13.14 10.74 27.83
CA HIS A 89 14.40 11.44 28.01
C HIS A 89 15.42 10.66 27.18
N GLN A 90 15.85 11.22 26.06
CA GLN A 90 17.01 10.73 25.33
C GLN A 90 18.23 11.52 25.84
N PRO A 91 19.22 10.90 26.49
CA PRO A 91 20.52 11.52 26.54
C PRO A 91 21.08 11.54 25.11
N ALA A 92 21.68 12.66 24.73
CA ALA A 92 22.33 12.84 23.44
C ALA A 92 23.25 11.63 23.15
N LEU A 93 22.99 10.95 22.04
CA LEU A 93 23.90 9.92 21.54
C LEU A 93 25.02 10.64 20.79
N ASP A 94 26.22 10.54 21.36
CA ASP A 94 27.49 10.99 20.79
C ASP A 94 27.73 10.33 19.41
N HIS A 95 28.21 11.14 18.46
CA HIS A 95 28.38 10.82 17.05
C HIS A 95 29.70 10.06 16.75
N SER A 96 30.35 9.47 17.74
CA SER A 96 31.72 8.95 17.63
C SER A 96 31.86 7.44 17.39
N VAL A 97 30.75 6.69 17.19
CA VAL A 97 30.77 5.20 17.23
C VAL A 97 30.72 4.47 15.87
N TRP A 98 30.88 5.16 14.74
CA TRP A 98 30.96 4.49 13.43
C TRP A 98 32.10 5.01 12.54
N SER A 99 33.33 4.75 12.97
CA SER A 99 34.49 4.63 12.06
C SER A 99 35.61 3.89 12.78
N ASP A 100 35.58 2.55 12.73
CA ASP A 100 36.81 1.74 12.67
C ASP A 100 36.46 0.26 12.49
N ARG A 101 36.72 -0.28 11.28
CA ARG A 101 37.46 -1.53 11.06
C ARG A 101 38.05 -1.56 9.64
N PRO A 102 39.39 -1.68 9.49
CA PRO A 102 40.06 -1.91 8.23
C PRO A 102 40.32 -3.41 7.97
N GLY A 103 40.55 -3.75 6.69
CA GLY A 103 41.46 -4.81 6.23
C GLY A 103 41.03 -6.26 6.38
#